data_AF-A0A6I8P1X7-F1
#
_entry.id   AF-A0A6I8P1X7-F1
#
_cell.length_a   1.000
_cell.length_b   1.000
_cell.length_c   1.000
_cell.angle_alpha   90.00
_cell.angle_beta   90.00
_cell.angle_gamma   90.00
#
_symmetry.space_group_name_H-M   'P 1'
#
loop_
_entity.id
_entity.type
_entity.pdbx_description
1 polymer ?
#
loop_
_entity_poly.entity_id
_entity_poly.type
_entity_poly.pdbx_seq_one_letter_code
_entity_poly.pdbx_strand_id
1 'polypeptide(L)'
;MGFLVGILGRLLGPVGSRAVLLGGRSFPPSQGALGPLQLRTLSTLSRALAQPPGTLQPIPAPALLPPWSLQQVRFKARGNEYQPNNRKRKKTHGWIKRLSTPAGVKVILRRMLKGRKYLTH
;
A
#
# COMPACT_ATOMS: atom_id res chain seq x y z
N MET A 1 31.68 39.62 53.45
CA MET A 1 30.86 40.58 52.68
C MET A 1 29.99 39.80 51.70
N GLY A 2 28.67 39.74 51.96
CA GLY A 2 27.59 39.35 51.02
C GLY A 2 27.58 37.91 50.50
N PHE A 3 26.85 36.93 51.06
CA PHE A 3 25.39 36.70 51.04
C PHE A 3 24.71 36.63 49.65
N LEU A 4 23.93 35.54 49.47
CA LEU A 4 22.74 35.34 48.61
C LEU A 4 22.99 35.09 47.11
N VAL A 5 22.84 33.84 46.65
CA VAL A 5 21.58 33.20 46.20
C VAL A 5 20.99 33.90 44.97
N GLY A 6 21.14 33.26 43.81
CA GLY A 6 20.70 33.74 42.51
C GLY A 6 20.11 32.65 41.63
N ILE A 7 18.94 32.13 42.05
CA ILE A 7 17.80 31.79 41.17
C ILE A 7 17.94 30.49 40.34
N LEU A 8 17.57 29.38 41.00
CA LEU A 8 16.65 28.41 40.42
C LEU A 8 15.39 29.16 39.95
N GLY A 9 15.14 29.25 38.64
CA GLY A 9 13.98 29.98 38.14
C GLY A 9 13.78 29.86 36.64
N ARG A 10 13.45 28.67 36.14
CA ARG A 10 12.73 28.52 34.87
C ARG A 10 11.93 27.21 34.85
N LEU A 11 11.14 27.03 35.91
CA LEU A 11 10.00 26.15 35.90
C LEU A 11 8.85 26.88 35.19
N LEU A 12 8.20 26.18 34.27
CA LEU A 12 6.86 26.50 33.73
C LEU A 12 6.76 27.70 32.76
N GLY A 13 7.14 27.47 31.50
CA GLY A 13 6.59 28.25 30.39
C GLY A 13 5.11 27.87 30.15
N PRO A 14 4.22 28.84 29.86
CA PRO A 14 2.80 28.59 29.68
C PRO A 14 2.51 27.75 28.43
N VAL A 15 1.54 26.86 28.60
CA VAL A 15 0.99 25.92 27.64
C VAL A 15 0.43 26.69 26.45
N GLY A 16 1.04 26.54 25.28
CA GLY A 16 0.55 27.13 24.04
C GLY A 16 -0.78 26.50 23.64
N SER A 17 -1.86 27.26 23.80
CA SER A 17 -3.20 26.98 23.27
C SER A 17 -3.14 26.84 21.75
N ARG A 18 -3.10 25.60 21.26
CA ARG A 18 -3.32 25.29 19.84
C ARG A 18 -4.82 25.24 19.61
N ALA A 19 -5.39 26.38 19.21
CA ALA A 19 -6.71 26.43 18.61
C ALA A 19 -6.66 25.64 17.30
N VAL A 20 -7.17 24.41 17.33
CA VAL A 20 -7.40 23.61 16.13
C VAL A 20 -8.67 24.15 15.49
N LEU A 21 -8.51 25.02 14.50
CA LEU A 21 -9.59 25.37 13.57
C LEU A 21 -10.05 24.08 12.89
N LEU A 22 -11.29 23.70 13.16
CA LEU A 22 -12.01 22.62 12.46
C LEU A 22 -12.16 23.03 11.00
N GLY A 23 -11.16 22.73 10.18
CA GLY A 23 -11.24 22.78 8.73
C GLY A 23 -12.27 21.76 8.26
N GLY A 24 -13.48 22.23 8.01
CA GLY A 24 -14.55 21.46 7.40
C GLY A 24 -14.08 20.87 6.08
N ARG A 25 -13.91 19.55 6.05
CA ARG A 25 -13.83 18.78 4.80
C ARG A 25 -15.24 18.71 4.24
N SER A 26 -15.52 19.57 3.26
CA SER A 26 -16.64 19.39 2.35
C SER A 26 -16.40 18.10 1.56
N PHE A 27 -17.15 17.06 1.91
CA PHE A 27 -17.25 15.84 1.11
C PHE A 27 -18.11 16.16 -0.12
N PRO A 28 -17.62 15.95 -1.36
CA PRO A 28 -18.49 16.02 -2.51
C PRO A 28 -19.49 14.85 -2.45
N PRO A 29 -20.78 15.05 -2.79
CA PRO A 29 -21.72 13.95 -2.92
C PRO A 29 -21.26 13.06 -4.08
N SER A 30 -20.85 11.85 -3.77
CA SER A 30 -20.67 10.77 -4.74
C SER A 30 -22.04 10.48 -5.36
N GLN A 31 -22.27 10.97 -6.57
CA GLN A 31 -23.44 10.58 -7.35
C GLN A 31 -23.30 9.10 -7.68
N GLY A 32 -24.19 8.30 -7.10
CA GLY A 32 -24.34 6.89 -7.44
C GLY A 32 -24.82 6.78 -8.88
N ALA A 33 -23.90 6.54 -9.81
CA ALA A 33 -24.24 6.07 -11.14
C ALA A 33 -24.68 4.60 -11.02
N LEU A 34 -25.98 4.40 -10.83
CA LEU A 34 -26.64 3.11 -11.03
C LEU A 34 -26.51 2.75 -12.52
N GLY A 35 -25.46 1.99 -12.85
CA GLY A 35 -25.33 1.40 -14.18
C GLY A 35 -26.47 0.40 -14.42
N PRO A 36 -27.03 0.32 -15.63
CA PRO A 36 -28.09 -0.63 -15.93
C PRO A 36 -27.53 -2.05 -15.81
N LEU A 37 -28.17 -2.87 -14.98
CA LEU A 37 -28.01 -4.31 -14.94
C LEU A 37 -28.47 -4.88 -16.29
N GLN A 38 -27.54 -4.99 -17.24
CA GLN A 38 -27.79 -5.62 -18.53
C GLN A 38 -27.92 -7.13 -18.29
N LEU A 39 -29.15 -7.58 -18.10
CA LEU A 39 -29.54 -8.98 -18.17
C LEU A 39 -29.15 -9.51 -19.55
N ARG A 40 -28.08 -10.31 -19.62
CA ARG A 40 -27.71 -11.05 -20.82
C ARG A 40 -28.82 -12.06 -21.12
N THR A 41 -29.73 -11.68 -22.00
CA THR A 41 -30.72 -12.57 -22.59
C THR A 41 -29.99 -13.64 -23.41
N LEU A 42 -30.08 -14.89 -22.99
CA LEU A 42 -29.59 -16.04 -23.75
C LEU A 42 -30.63 -16.38 -24.82
N SER A 43 -30.47 -15.82 -26.02
CA SER A 43 -31.30 -16.17 -27.18
C SER A 43 -30.46 -16.75 -28.32
N THR A 44 -30.06 -18.02 -28.19
CA THR A 44 -29.52 -18.80 -29.31
C THR A 44 -30.01 -20.25 -29.27
N LEU A 45 -31.31 -20.46 -29.45
CA LEU A 45 -31.89 -21.81 -29.65
C LEU A 45 -33.07 -21.78 -30.66
N SER A 46 -32.89 -21.14 -31.81
CA SER A 46 -33.96 -21.06 -32.82
C SER A 46 -33.50 -21.10 -34.28
N ARG A 47 -32.41 -21.84 -34.57
CA ARG A 47 -32.05 -22.14 -35.97
C ARG A 47 -31.47 -23.55 -36.13
N ALA A 48 -32.22 -24.55 -35.68
CA ALA A 48 -31.79 -25.96 -35.75
C ALA A 48 -32.60 -26.83 -36.73
N LEU A 49 -33.44 -26.27 -37.61
CA LEU A 49 -34.22 -27.09 -38.54
C LEU A 49 -34.29 -26.46 -39.94
N ALA A 50 -33.16 -26.47 -40.66
CA ALA A 50 -33.14 -26.45 -42.12
C ALA A 50 -31.69 -26.62 -42.61
N GLN A 51 -31.11 -27.82 -42.51
CA GLN A 51 -29.93 -28.18 -43.32
C GLN A 51 -30.06 -29.63 -43.81
N PRO A 52 -29.91 -29.91 -45.12
CA PRO A 52 -29.90 -31.26 -45.67
C PRO A 52 -28.58 -31.98 -45.32
N PRO A 53 -28.61 -33.31 -45.11
CA PRO A 53 -27.40 -34.08 -44.86
C PRO A 53 -26.62 -34.23 -46.17
N GLY A 54 -25.33 -33.90 -46.18
CA GLY A 54 -24.45 -34.30 -47.28
C GLY A 54 -23.54 -33.25 -47.91
N THR A 55 -23.35 -32.07 -47.33
CA THR A 55 -22.18 -31.25 -47.70
C THR A 55 -21.05 -31.49 -46.71
N LEU A 56 -19.98 -32.15 -47.17
CA LEU A 56 -18.70 -32.15 -46.46
C LEU A 56 -18.15 -30.72 -46.51
N GLN A 57 -18.57 -29.89 -45.57
CA GLN A 57 -18.00 -28.56 -45.38
C GLN A 57 -16.51 -28.75 -45.02
N PRO A 58 -15.58 -28.05 -45.69
CA PRO A 58 -14.22 -27.93 -45.19
C PRO A 58 -14.30 -27.41 -43.76
N ILE A 59 -13.60 -28.06 -42.83
CA ILE A 59 -13.40 -27.56 -41.46
C ILE A 59 -13.06 -26.08 -41.59
N PRO A 60 -13.85 -25.14 -41.00
CA PRO A 60 -13.49 -23.74 -41.07
C PRO A 60 -12.10 -23.64 -40.46
N ALA A 61 -11.13 -23.22 -41.27
CA ALA A 61 -9.76 -22.99 -40.83
C ALA A 61 -9.83 -22.28 -39.47
N PRO A 62 -9.08 -22.72 -38.45
CA PRO A 62 -9.17 -22.14 -37.12
C PRO A 62 -9.03 -20.63 -37.31
N ALA A 63 -10.12 -19.90 -37.05
CA ALA A 63 -10.18 -18.47 -37.26
C ALA A 63 -8.89 -17.91 -36.68
N LEU A 64 -8.12 -17.21 -37.52
CA LEU A 64 -6.88 -16.55 -37.14
C LEU A 64 -7.26 -15.44 -36.16
N LEU A 65 -7.62 -15.85 -34.93
CA LEU A 65 -7.90 -14.95 -33.84
C LEU A 65 -6.64 -14.11 -33.72
N PRO A 66 -6.76 -12.78 -33.89
CA PRO A 66 -5.58 -11.95 -33.90
C PRO A 66 -4.80 -12.18 -32.60
N PRO A 67 -3.47 -12.11 -32.62
CA PRO A 67 -2.62 -12.55 -31.50
C PRO A 67 -2.91 -11.83 -30.16
N TRP A 68 -3.64 -10.72 -30.19
CA TRP A 68 -4.15 -10.00 -29.03
C TRP A 68 -5.45 -10.56 -28.42
N SER A 69 -6.03 -11.61 -29.00
CA SER A 69 -7.23 -12.30 -28.50
C SER A 69 -6.94 -13.20 -27.29
N LEU A 70 -5.66 -13.49 -27.04
CA LEU A 70 -5.23 -14.26 -25.88
C LEU A 70 -5.27 -13.35 -24.64
N GLN A 71 -6.25 -13.57 -23.76
CA GLN A 71 -6.40 -12.86 -22.50
C GLN A 71 -5.11 -12.99 -21.67
N GLN A 72 -4.37 -11.89 -21.51
CA GLN A 72 -3.16 -11.86 -20.70
C GLN A 72 -3.48 -12.21 -19.23
N VAL A 73 -2.90 -13.29 -18.71
CA VAL A 73 -2.96 -13.63 -17.29
C VAL A 73 -2.02 -12.69 -16.52
N ARG A 74 -2.59 -11.80 -15.68
CA ARG A 74 -1.81 -10.91 -14.82
C ARG A 74 -1.67 -11.51 -13.41
N PHE A 75 -0.44 -11.53 -12.90
CA PHE A 75 -0.17 -11.92 -11.51
C PHE A 75 -0.58 -10.81 -10.53
N LYS A 76 -0.83 -11.18 -9.27
CA LYS A 76 -1.13 -10.21 -8.22
C LYS A 76 0.05 -9.26 -8.00
N ALA A 77 -0.26 -7.98 -7.84
CA ALA A 77 0.72 -6.99 -7.44
C ALA A 77 1.29 -7.34 -6.05
N ARG A 78 2.62 -7.23 -5.93
CA ARG A 78 3.33 -7.22 -4.64
C ARG A 78 3.26 -5.79 -4.07
N GLY A 79 3.54 -5.60 -2.78
CA GLY A 79 3.40 -4.27 -2.15
C GLY A 79 2.94 -4.29 -0.69
N ASN A 80 2.65 -5.46 -0.13
CA ASN A 80 2.26 -5.61 1.28
C ASN A 80 3.43 -6.08 2.18
N GLU A 81 4.69 -5.93 1.74
CA GLU A 81 5.88 -6.43 2.43
C GLU A 81 6.07 -5.77 3.79
N TYR A 82 5.80 -4.47 3.87
CA TYR A 82 5.84 -3.74 5.11
C TYR A 82 4.46 -3.66 5.75
N GLN A 83 4.29 -4.40 6.84
CA GLN A 83 3.18 -4.22 7.77
C GLN A 83 3.72 -3.63 9.08
N PRO A 84 3.26 -2.42 9.48
CA PRO A 84 3.85 -1.71 10.61
C PRO A 84 3.55 -2.42 11.93
N ASN A 85 4.60 -2.89 12.60
CA ASN A 85 4.53 -3.43 13.96
C ASN A 85 5.72 -2.94 14.79
N ASN A 86 5.44 -2.14 15.83
CA ASN A 86 6.46 -1.53 16.67
C ASN A 86 7.28 -2.54 17.46
N ARG A 87 6.65 -3.59 18.01
CA ARG A 87 7.32 -4.65 18.75
C ARG A 87 8.32 -5.38 17.86
N LYS A 88 7.91 -5.75 16.63
CA LYS A 88 8.81 -6.37 15.63
C LYS A 88 9.96 -5.44 15.28
N ARG A 89 9.68 -4.16 14.99
CA ARG A 89 10.69 -3.15 14.61
C ARG A 89 11.77 -2.98 15.68
N LYS A 90 11.39 -2.84 16.96
CA LYS A 90 12.36 -2.65 18.06
C LYS A 90 13.14 -3.92 18.39
N LYS A 91 12.52 -5.12 18.31
CA LYS A 91 13.21 -6.40 18.52
C LYS A 91 14.25 -6.69 17.43
N THR A 92 13.95 -6.36 16.18
CA THR A 92 14.81 -6.69 15.02
C THR A 92 15.85 -5.63 14.73
N HIS A 93 15.53 -4.35 14.90
CA HIS A 93 16.39 -3.24 14.46
C HIS A 93 16.71 -2.21 15.56
N GLY A 94 16.30 -2.47 16.80
CA GLY A 94 16.58 -1.59 17.93
C GLY A 94 18.01 -1.68 18.44
N TRP A 95 18.33 -0.78 19.37
CA TRP A 95 19.65 -0.63 19.98
C TRP A 95 20.19 -1.92 20.61
N ILE A 96 19.39 -2.57 21.47
CA ILE A 96 19.78 -3.79 22.19
C ILE A 96 20.20 -4.89 21.20
N LYS A 97 19.46 -5.06 20.10
CA LYS A 97 19.77 -6.09 19.09
C LYS A 97 21.07 -5.80 18.34
N ARG A 98 21.43 -4.53 18.17
CA ARG A 98 22.71 -4.14 17.54
C ARG A 98 23.88 -4.37 18.48
N LEU A 99 23.71 -4.11 19.79
CA LEU A 99 24.76 -4.36 20.78
C LEU A 99 24.98 -5.85 21.05
N SER A 100 23.97 -6.71 20.85
CA SER A 100 24.09 -8.14 21.13
C SER A 100 25.06 -8.90 20.21
N THR A 101 25.59 -8.27 19.15
CA THR A 101 26.50 -8.92 18.20
C THR A 101 27.67 -7.99 17.86
N PRO A 102 28.89 -8.51 17.67
CA PRO A 102 30.04 -7.67 17.32
C PRO A 102 29.84 -6.98 15.96
N ALA A 103 29.19 -7.64 15.00
CA ALA A 103 28.85 -7.05 13.71
C ALA A 103 27.86 -5.88 13.86
N GLY A 104 26.88 -5.99 14.76
CA GLY A 104 25.94 -4.92 15.04
C GLY A 104 26.60 -3.69 15.68
N VAL A 105 27.56 -3.90 16.58
CA VAL A 105 28.39 -2.82 17.15
C VAL A 105 29.17 -2.09 16.05
N LYS A 106 29.82 -2.83 15.13
CA LYS A 106 30.51 -2.24 13.96
C LYS A 106 29.57 -1.41 13.07
N VAL A 107 28.30 -1.80 12.94
CA VAL A 107 27.30 -0.98 12.22
C VAL A 107 27.04 0.34 12.94
N ILE A 108 26.91 0.33 14.27
CA ILE A 108 26.71 1.56 15.05
C ILE A 108 27.91 2.49 14.88
N LEU A 109 29.13 1.97 15.04
CA LEU A 109 30.35 2.78 14.88
C LEU A 109 30.42 3.44 13.49
N ARG A 110 30.15 2.70 12.40
CA ARG A 110 30.08 3.29 11.05
C ARG A 110 29.01 4.37 10.92
N ARG A 111 27.86 4.22 11.59
CA ARG A 111 26.79 5.23 11.58
C ARG A 111 27.17 6.49 12.38
N MET A 112 27.90 6.33 13.48
CA MET A 112 28.46 7.43 14.27
C MET A 112 29.50 8.20 13.48
N LEU A 113 30.46 7.50 12.85
CA LEU A 113 31.48 8.11 12.00
C LEU A 113 30.88 8.87 10.81
N LYS A 114 29.77 8.37 10.25
CA LYS A 114 29.02 9.07 9.19
C LYS A 114 28.18 10.25 9.72
N GLY A 115 28.01 10.41 11.03
CA GLY A 115 27.20 11.49 11.61
C GLY A 115 25.69 11.33 11.39
N ARG A 116 25.15 10.10 11.37
CA ARG A 116 23.69 9.91 11.24
C ARG A 116 22.96 10.40 12.49
N LYS A 117 21.94 11.26 12.32
CA LYS A 117 21.08 11.76 13.42
C LYS A 117 20.49 10.65 14.29
N TYR A 118 20.11 9.53 13.69
CA TYR A 118 19.57 8.36 14.39
C TYR A 118 20.41 7.12 14.10
N LEU A 119 20.94 6.47 15.14
CA LEU A 119 21.79 5.31 15.01
C LEU A 119 20.99 4.00 14.85
N THR A 120 19.85 3.88 15.53
CA THR A 120 18.94 2.71 15.45
C THR A 120 17.48 3.16 15.48
N HIS A 121 16.57 2.19 15.30
CA HIS A 121 15.13 2.39 15.44
C HIS A 121 14.68 2.50 16.88
#